data_AF-A0A943IZ04-F1
#
_entry.id   AF-A0A943IZ04-F1
#
_cell.length_a   1.000
_cell.length_b   1.000
_cell.length_c   1.000
_cell.angle_alpha   90.00
_cell.angle_beta   90.00
_cell.angle_gamma   90.00
#
_symmetry.space_group_name_H-M   'P 1'
#
loop_
_entity.id
_entity.type
_entity.pdbx_description
1 polymer ?
#
loop_
_entity_poly.entity_id
_entity_poly.type
_entity_poly.pdbx_seq_one_letter_code
_entity_poly.pdbx_strand_id
1 'polypeptide(L)'
;MNKKIILSVVFTMLLGIATAKVVYSKTISSDDKKSNNTVYFLQLGVYTNKNSMQLDTKSIENKIVTQENDKYYVYVGISKSKKNLEKISKLYKNDGYSLYIKEMSVLNNEFLVNLEQFDKLIESAKTNEEINTINMVILSSYEEMVIKS
;
A
#
# COMPACT_ATOMS: atom_id res chain seq x y z
N MET A 1 12.72 30.25 -42.56
CA MET A 1 12.08 29.14 -41.83
C MET A 1 10.61 29.07 -42.22
N ASN A 2 10.09 27.91 -42.63
CA ASN A 2 8.71 27.80 -43.12
C ASN A 2 7.70 28.14 -42.01
N LYS A 3 6.76 29.05 -42.28
CA LYS A 3 5.72 29.49 -41.30
C LYS A 3 4.94 28.32 -40.69
N LYS A 4 4.76 27.23 -41.45
CA LYS A 4 4.14 25.97 -40.99
C LYS A 4 4.95 25.25 -39.92
N ILE A 5 6.28 25.30 -39.99
CA ILE A 5 7.19 24.68 -39.01
C ILE A 5 7.13 25.46 -37.70
N ILE A 6 7.16 26.80 -37.76
CA ILE A 6 7.02 27.66 -36.58
C ILE A 6 5.69 27.41 -35.87
N LEU A 7 4.58 27.29 -36.62
CA LEU A 7 3.26 27.02 -36.05
C LEU A 7 3.18 25.65 -35.36
N SER A 8 3.80 24.62 -35.94
CA SER A 8 3.86 23.27 -35.34
C SER A 8 4.68 23.24 -34.04
N VAL A 9 5.77 24.01 -33.97
CA VAL A 9 6.59 24.12 -32.76
C VAL A 9 5.83 24.80 -31.63
N VAL A 10 5.11 25.88 -31.93
CA VAL A 10 4.28 26.58 -30.93
C VAL A 10 3.16 25.66 -30.44
N PHE A 11 2.51 24.90 -31.32
CA PHE A 11 1.42 24.00 -30.95
C PHE A 11 1.88 22.85 -30.04
N THR A 12 3.02 22.24 -30.35
CA THR A 12 3.59 21.17 -29.51
C THR A 12 4.06 21.68 -28.15
N MET A 13 4.58 22.91 -28.07
CA MET A 13 4.95 23.55 -26.81
C MET A 13 3.72 23.80 -25.93
N LEU A 14 2.59 24.24 -26.52
CA LEU A 14 1.33 24.43 -25.80
C LEU A 14 0.76 23.11 -25.28
N LEU A 15 0.84 22.04 -26.07
CA LEU A 15 0.43 20.69 -25.63
C LEU A 15 1.30 20.19 -24.47
N GLY A 16 2.62 20.40 -24.55
CA GLY A 16 3.55 20.08 -23.47
C GLY A 16 3.20 20.79 -22.17
N ILE A 17 2.92 22.10 -22.23
CA ILE A 17 2.48 22.89 -21.08
C ILE A 17 1.15 22.38 -20.51
N ALA A 18 0.18 22.05 -21.38
CA ALA A 18 -1.10 21.50 -20.95
C ALA A 18 -0.93 20.15 -20.23
N THR A 19 -0.11 19.24 -20.77
CA THR A 19 0.18 17.95 -20.14
C THR A 19 0.94 18.09 -18.84
N ALA A 20 1.95 18.97 -18.78
CA ALA A 20 2.71 19.25 -17.57
C ALA A 20 1.80 19.81 -16.48
N LYS A 21 0.88 20.72 -16.81
CA LYS A 21 -0.09 21.28 -15.87
C LYS A 21 -1.03 20.22 -15.30
N VAL A 22 -1.47 19.25 -16.10
CA VAL A 22 -2.33 18.14 -15.64
C VAL A 22 -1.58 17.17 -14.73
N VAL A 23 -0.32 16.86 -15.06
CA VAL A 23 0.53 15.99 -14.22
C VAL A 23 0.85 16.70 -12.90
N TYR A 24 1.28 17.95 -12.98
CA TYR A 24 1.69 18.75 -11.82
C TYR A 24 0.52 19.09 -10.90
N SER A 25 -0.67 19.35 -11.44
CA SER A 25 -1.85 19.57 -10.61
C SER A 25 -2.25 18.30 -9.86
N LYS A 26 -2.09 17.11 -10.46
CA LYS A 26 -2.34 15.84 -9.77
C LYS A 26 -1.31 15.55 -8.68
N THR A 27 -0.05 15.95 -8.86
CA THR A 27 0.97 15.78 -7.83
C THR A 27 0.84 16.79 -6.68
N ILE A 28 0.56 18.06 -6.96
CA ILE A 28 0.45 19.12 -5.92
C ILE A 28 -0.90 19.15 -5.20
N SER A 29 -2.00 18.72 -5.83
CA SER A 29 -3.32 18.68 -5.15
C SER A 29 -3.41 17.66 -4.00
N SER A 30 -2.30 16.97 -3.69
CA SER A 30 -2.19 16.02 -2.58
C SER A 30 -1.69 16.66 -1.28
N ASP A 31 -1.16 17.89 -1.30
CA ASP A 31 -0.47 18.48 -0.13
C ASP A 31 -1.38 19.14 0.91
N ASP A 32 -2.67 19.36 0.64
CA ASP A 32 -3.59 20.04 1.58
C ASP A 32 -4.65 19.13 2.22
N LYS A 33 -4.59 17.82 1.98
CA LYS A 33 -5.33 16.88 2.83
C LYS A 33 -4.45 16.58 4.03
N LYS A 34 -4.80 17.11 5.22
CA LYS A 34 -4.32 16.63 6.53
C LYS A 34 -3.96 15.15 6.38
N SER A 35 -2.66 14.83 6.34
CA SER A 35 -2.23 13.49 5.98
C SER A 35 -2.84 12.54 6.99
N ASN A 36 -3.82 11.75 6.55
CA ASN A 36 -4.40 10.76 7.43
C ASN A 36 -3.37 9.65 7.52
N ASN A 37 -2.47 9.79 8.49
CA ASN A 37 -1.41 8.84 8.78
C ASN A 37 -1.97 7.54 9.38
N THR A 38 -3.28 7.49 9.64
CA THR A 38 -3.97 6.28 10.08
C THR A 38 -4.02 5.28 8.95
N VAL A 39 -3.41 4.13 9.18
CA VAL A 39 -3.36 2.98 8.31
C VAL A 39 -3.92 1.78 9.06
N TYR A 40 -4.63 0.91 8.35
CA TYR A 40 -5.21 -0.31 8.91
C TYR A 40 -4.31 -1.49 8.62
N PHE A 41 -4.01 -2.26 9.66
CA PHE A 41 -3.22 -3.47 9.61
C PHE A 41 -4.11 -4.67 9.87
N LEU A 42 -3.95 -5.71 9.07
CA LEU A 42 -4.64 -6.98 9.21
C LEU A 42 -3.77 -7.93 10.05
N GLN A 43 -4.04 -7.94 11.35
CA GLN A 43 -3.31 -8.74 12.33
C GLN A 43 -3.82 -10.18 12.32
N LEU A 44 -2.89 -11.11 12.11
CA LEU A 44 -3.14 -12.54 12.20
C LEU A 44 -3.03 -13.05 13.65
N GLY A 45 -2.04 -12.57 14.39
CA GLY A 45 -1.82 -13.05 15.76
C GLY A 45 -0.78 -12.26 16.52
N VAL A 46 -0.73 -12.50 17.82
CA VAL A 46 0.25 -11.95 18.76
C VAL A 46 0.82 -13.10 19.57
N TYR A 47 2.15 -13.23 19.58
CA TYR A 47 2.83 -14.37 20.17
C TYR A 47 3.87 -13.89 21.17
N THR A 48 4.00 -14.57 22.31
CA THR A 48 5.07 -14.30 23.29
C THR A 48 6.36 -15.06 22.96
N ASN A 49 6.30 -16.02 22.03
CA ASN A 49 7.42 -16.88 21.68
C ASN A 49 7.61 -16.94 20.15
N LYS A 50 8.86 -16.77 19.70
CA LYS A 50 9.23 -16.77 18.28
C LYS A 50 8.97 -18.11 17.60
N ASN A 51 9.23 -19.24 18.27
CA ASN A 51 9.05 -20.57 17.71
C ASN A 51 7.57 -20.87 17.47
N SER A 52 6.69 -20.54 18.44
CA SER A 52 5.24 -20.67 18.27
C SER A 52 4.74 -19.84 17.09
N MET A 53 5.18 -18.58 16.99
CA MET A 53 4.86 -17.72 15.84
C MET A 53 5.29 -18.34 14.52
N GLN A 54 6.52 -18.88 14.43
CA GLN A 54 7.02 -19.49 13.19
C GLN A 54 6.24 -20.74 12.79
N LEU A 55 5.84 -21.57 13.76
CA LEU A 55 5.05 -22.77 13.52
C LEU A 55 3.63 -22.41 13.03
N ASP A 56 2.95 -21.51 13.73
CA ASP A 56 1.55 -21.14 13.45
C ASP A 56 1.41 -20.36 12.13
N THR A 57 2.49 -19.72 11.68
CA THR A 57 2.52 -18.91 10.45
C THR A 57 3.35 -19.52 9.34
N LYS A 58 3.70 -20.81 9.43
CA LYS A 58 4.60 -21.50 8.50
C LYS A 58 4.08 -21.50 7.05
N SER A 59 2.78 -21.64 6.87
CA SER A 59 2.09 -21.62 5.56
C SER A 59 1.89 -20.22 4.99
N ILE A 60 2.19 -19.18 5.77
CA ILE A 60 2.02 -17.79 5.37
C ILE A 60 3.38 -17.22 4.97
N GLU A 61 3.65 -17.21 3.67
CA GLU A 61 4.90 -16.65 3.13
C GLU A 61 4.92 -15.13 3.29
N ASN A 62 3.82 -14.47 2.89
CA ASN A 62 3.72 -13.00 2.88
C ASN A 62 3.20 -12.49 4.22
N LYS A 63 4.11 -12.08 5.11
CA LYS A 63 3.80 -11.50 6.42
C LYS A 63 4.86 -10.52 6.89
N ILE A 64 4.44 -9.56 7.72
CA ILE A 64 5.33 -8.70 8.50
C ILE A 64 5.27 -9.15 9.95
N VAL A 65 6.44 -9.16 10.61
CA VAL A 65 6.54 -9.42 12.04
C VAL A 65 7.18 -8.21 12.72
N THR A 66 6.49 -7.59 13.66
CA THR A 66 7.06 -6.55 14.53
C THR A 66 7.20 -7.08 15.95
N GLN A 67 8.24 -6.64 16.66
CA GLN A 67 8.46 -6.98 18.06
C GLN A 67 8.19 -5.75 18.93
N GLU A 68 7.22 -5.85 19.83
CA GLU A 68 6.86 -4.79 20.78
C GLU A 68 6.54 -5.42 22.13
N ASN A 69 7.10 -4.90 23.23
CA ASN A 69 6.85 -5.39 24.60
C ASN A 69 7.01 -6.92 24.73
N ASP A 70 8.10 -7.47 24.21
CA ASP A 70 8.42 -8.91 24.20
C ASP A 70 7.36 -9.80 23.52
N LYS A 71 6.55 -9.22 22.63
CA LYS A 71 5.57 -9.92 21.81
C LYS A 71 5.87 -9.72 20.33
N TYR A 72 5.60 -10.76 19.56
CA TYR A 72 5.66 -10.80 18.10
C TYR A 72 4.26 -10.59 17.53
N TYR A 73 4.06 -9.46 16.86
CA TYR A 73 2.82 -9.14 16.16
C TYR A 73 2.98 -9.52 14.70
N VAL A 74 2.06 -10.35 14.20
CA VAL A 74 2.08 -10.79 12.81
C VAL A 74 0.97 -10.09 12.03
N TYR A 75 1.36 -9.39 10.97
CA TYR A 75 0.44 -8.71 10.06
C TYR A 75 0.54 -9.32 8.66
N VAL A 76 -0.60 -9.51 8.02
CA VAL A 76 -0.73 -10.14 6.69
C VAL A 76 -1.39 -9.23 5.66
N GLY A 77 -1.65 -7.97 6.02
CA GLY A 77 -2.18 -6.98 5.09
C GLY A 77 -2.13 -5.58 5.67
N ILE A 78 -1.96 -4.58 4.81
CA ILE A 78 -1.91 -3.16 5.16
C ILE A 78 -2.73 -2.38 4.13
N SER A 79 -3.56 -1.43 4.55
CA SER A 79 -4.36 -0.58 3.66
C SER A 79 -4.83 0.68 4.38
N LYS A 80 -5.06 1.77 3.63
CA LYS A 80 -5.80 2.95 4.13
C LYS A 80 -7.32 2.79 4.01
N SER A 81 -7.80 1.69 3.44
CA SER A 81 -9.21 1.39 3.20
C SER A 81 -9.64 0.10 3.90
N LYS A 82 -10.55 0.20 4.88
CA LYS A 82 -11.13 -0.98 5.56
C LYS A 82 -11.75 -1.95 4.55
N LYS A 83 -12.41 -1.45 3.50
CA LYS A 83 -13.00 -2.24 2.40
C LYS A 83 -11.94 -3.05 1.63
N ASN A 84 -10.78 -2.46 1.36
CA ASN A 84 -9.68 -3.19 0.70
C ASN A 84 -9.08 -4.24 1.64
N LEU A 85 -8.92 -3.89 2.91
CA LEU A 85 -8.45 -4.82 3.94
C LEU A 85 -9.41 -6.01 4.11
N GLU A 86 -10.72 -5.80 3.96
CA GLU A 86 -11.71 -6.89 3.92
C GLU A 86 -11.50 -7.80 2.71
N LYS A 87 -11.20 -7.27 1.52
CA LYS A 87 -10.84 -8.11 0.35
C LYS A 87 -9.62 -8.97 0.65
N ILE A 88 -8.56 -8.39 1.22
CA ILE A 88 -7.36 -9.11 1.63
C ILE A 88 -7.70 -10.17 2.69
N SER A 89 -8.58 -9.85 3.65
CA SER A 89 -8.97 -10.79 4.71
C SER A 89 -9.62 -12.07 4.20
N LYS A 90 -10.31 -12.01 3.05
CA LYS A 90 -10.94 -13.19 2.44
C LYS A 90 -9.92 -14.22 1.96
N LEU A 91 -8.70 -13.80 1.63
CA LEU A 91 -7.62 -14.72 1.24
C LEU A 91 -7.31 -15.70 2.37
N TYR A 92 -7.21 -15.19 3.60
CA TYR A 92 -6.78 -15.98 4.77
C TYR A 92 -7.94 -16.62 5.53
N LYS A 93 -9.15 -16.03 5.49
CA LYS A 93 -10.34 -16.62 6.15
C LYS A 93 -10.70 -17.99 5.56
N ASN A 94 -10.48 -18.18 4.26
CA ASN A 94 -10.70 -19.48 3.61
C ASN A 94 -9.78 -20.58 4.18
N ASP A 95 -8.62 -20.18 4.71
CA ASP A 95 -7.64 -21.08 5.32
C ASP A 95 -7.85 -21.26 6.84
N GLY A 96 -8.95 -20.72 7.39
CA GLY A 96 -9.34 -20.86 8.79
C GLY A 96 -8.75 -19.83 9.75
N TYR A 97 -8.07 -18.79 9.25
CA TYR A 97 -7.48 -17.76 10.10
C TYR A 97 -8.50 -16.73 10.59
N SER A 98 -8.45 -16.40 11.88
CA SER A 98 -9.17 -15.28 12.48
C SER A 98 -8.28 -14.03 12.47
N LEU A 99 -8.72 -12.99 11.76
CA LEU A 99 -7.95 -11.76 11.56
C LEU A 99 -8.59 -10.58 12.30
N TYR A 100 -7.75 -9.68 12.80
CA TYR A 100 -8.16 -8.47 13.49
C TYR A 100 -7.67 -7.23 12.75
N ILE A 101 -8.50 -6.19 12.66
CA ILE A 101 -8.08 -4.90 12.09
C ILE A 101 -7.52 -4.03 13.21
N LYS A 102 -6.26 -3.64 13.08
CA LYS A 102 -5.57 -2.72 14.00
C LYS A 102 -5.31 -1.40 13.30
N GLU A 103 -5.69 -0.29 13.94
CA GLU A 103 -5.37 1.06 13.47
C GLU A 103 -3.98 1.44 13.96
N MET A 104 -3.13 1.93 13.06
CA MET A 104 -1.75 2.33 13.35
C MET A 104 -1.42 3.64 12.64
N SER A 105 -0.64 4.49 13.29
CA SER A 105 -0.12 5.71 12.66
C SER A 105 1.22 5.42 12.00
N VAL A 106 1.33 5.63 10.69
CA VAL A 106 2.58 5.50 9.93
C VAL A 106 3.09 6.88 9.54
N LEU A 107 4.38 7.15 9.75
CA LEU A 107 4.96 8.48 9.53
C LEU A 107 5.72 8.61 8.20
N ASN A 108 6.06 7.50 7.55
CA ASN A 108 6.78 7.53 6.28
C ASN A 108 5.84 7.98 5.14
N ASN A 109 5.99 9.24 4.71
CA ASN A 109 5.14 9.84 3.68
C ASN A 109 5.26 9.14 2.32
N GLU A 110 6.46 8.68 1.95
CA GLU A 110 6.68 8.01 0.67
C GLU A 110 5.90 6.69 0.61
N PHE A 111 5.97 5.89 1.69
CA PHE A 111 5.16 4.69 1.84
C PHE A 111 3.66 5.02 1.82
N LEU A 112 3.23 6.07 2.52
CA LEU A 112 1.82 6.49 2.55
C LEU A 112 1.29 6.85 1.16
N VAL A 113 2.09 7.49 0.31
CA VAL A 113 1.73 7.82 -1.08
C VAL A 113 1.67 6.55 -1.93
N ASN A 114 2.64 5.65 -1.80
CA ASN A 114 2.64 4.37 -2.50
C ASN A 114 1.43 3.51 -2.12
N LEU A 115 1.10 3.45 -0.82
CA LEU A 115 -0.05 2.73 -0.29
C LEU A 115 -1.38 3.21 -0.89
N GLU A 116 -1.54 4.52 -1.10
CA GLU A 116 -2.74 5.05 -1.78
C GLU A 116 -2.86 4.59 -3.24
N GLN A 117 -1.74 4.42 -3.94
CA GLN A 117 -1.78 3.88 -5.30
C GLN A 117 -2.10 2.38 -5.28
N PHE A 118 -1.47 1.62 -4.39
CA PHE A 118 -1.77 0.19 -4.24
C PHE A 118 -3.22 -0.06 -3.81
N ASP A 119 -3.81 0.81 -3.00
CA ASP A 119 -5.22 0.72 -2.62
C ASP A 119 -6.18 0.84 -3.82
N LYS A 120 -5.84 1.69 -4.81
CA LYS A 120 -6.62 1.78 -6.05
C LYS A 120 -6.48 0.49 -6.88
N LEU A 121 -5.29 -0.11 -6.88
CA LEU A 121 -5.06 -1.39 -7.54
C LEU A 121 -5.88 -2.52 -6.88
N ILE A 122 -5.88 -2.63 -5.54
CA ILE A 122 -6.73 -3.60 -4.81
C ILE A 122 -8.21 -3.35 -5.08
N GLU A 123 -8.64 -2.09 -5.16
CA GLU A 123 -10.03 -1.77 -5.43
C GLU A 123 -10.48 -2.28 -6.81
N SER A 124 -9.62 -2.13 -7.82
CA SER A 124 -9.86 -2.57 -9.21
C SER A 124 -9.59 -4.05 -9.48
N ALA A 125 -8.80 -4.71 -8.62
CA ALA A 125 -8.49 -6.13 -8.75
C ALA A 125 -9.76 -7.00 -8.68
N LYS A 126 -9.80 -8.00 -9.55
CA LYS A 126 -10.96 -8.88 -9.75
C LYS A 126 -10.71 -10.30 -9.24
N THR A 127 -9.45 -10.70 -9.14
CA THR A 127 -9.06 -12.05 -8.74
C THR A 127 -8.30 -12.05 -7.41
N ASN A 128 -8.35 -13.18 -6.71
CA ASN A 128 -7.60 -13.37 -5.47
C ASN A 128 -6.08 -13.32 -5.69
N GLU A 129 -5.60 -13.78 -6.85
CA GLU A 129 -4.19 -13.77 -7.22
C GLU A 129 -3.66 -12.35 -7.43
N GLU A 130 -4.42 -11.49 -8.12
CA GLU A 130 -4.10 -10.07 -8.26
C GLU A 130 -4.03 -9.39 -6.88
N ILE A 131 -5.03 -9.62 -6.03
CA ILE A 131 -5.07 -9.06 -4.67
C ILE A 131 -3.87 -9.53 -3.85
N ASN A 132 -3.53 -10.83 -3.91
CA ASN A 132 -2.39 -11.39 -3.18
C ASN A 132 -1.06 -10.79 -3.65
N THR A 133 -0.89 -10.64 -4.97
CA THR A 133 0.32 -10.05 -5.56
C THR A 133 0.49 -8.61 -5.13
N ILE A 134 -0.58 -7.80 -5.18
CA ILE A 134 -0.52 -6.41 -4.73
C ILE A 134 -0.24 -6.33 -3.22
N ASN A 135 -0.90 -7.19 -2.43
CA ASN A 135 -0.67 -7.27 -0.98
C ASN A 135 0.79 -7.60 -0.65
N MET A 136 1.40 -8.56 -1.37
CA MET A 136 2.82 -8.89 -1.21
C MET A 136 3.71 -7.67 -1.43
N VAL A 137 3.48 -6.90 -2.51
CA VAL A 137 4.23 -5.67 -2.80
C VAL A 137 4.05 -4.62 -1.69
N ILE A 138 2.83 -4.45 -1.17
CA ILE A 138 2.56 -3.54 -0.04
C ILE A 138 3.39 -3.95 1.18
N LEU A 139 3.37 -5.23 1.54
CA LEU A 139 4.07 -5.73 2.73
C LEU A 139 5.59 -5.56 2.59
N SER A 140 6.16 -5.89 1.43
CA SER A 140 7.59 -5.68 1.14
C SER A 140 7.96 -4.19 1.16
N SER A 141 7.12 -3.33 0.58
CA SER A 141 7.34 -1.88 0.60
C SER A 141 7.34 -1.32 2.03
N TYR A 142 6.45 -1.79 2.90
CA TYR A 142 6.45 -1.39 4.31
C TYR A 142 7.70 -1.87 5.04
N GLU A 143 8.11 -3.13 4.83
CA GLU A 143 9.30 -3.69 5.47
C GLU A 143 10.55 -2.89 5.11
N GLU A 144 10.76 -2.59 3.83
CA GLU A 144 11.93 -1.83 3.37
C GLU A 144 11.89 -0.35 3.78
N MET A 145 10.74 0.31 3.64
CA MET A 145 10.65 1.77 3.80
C MET A 145 10.33 2.22 5.23
N VAL A 146 9.81 1.33 6.09
CA VAL A 146 9.37 1.69 7.45
C VAL A 146 10.11 0.91 8.52
N ILE A 147 10.38 -0.38 8.31
CA ILE A 147 11.05 -1.22 9.32
C ILE A 147 12.58 -1.16 9.19
N LYS A 148 13.10 -1.28 7.97
CA LYS A 148 14.54 -1.31 7.67
C LYS A 148 15.14 0.05 7.32
N SER A 149 14.31 1.10 7.25
CA SER A 149 14.73 2.45 6.91
C SER A 149 15.75 3.04 7.88
#